data_AF-A0A7J9XXY1-F1
#
_entry.id   AF-A0A7J9XXY1-F1
#
_cell.length_a   1.000
_cell.length_b   1.000
_cell.length_c   1.000
_cell.angle_alpha   90.00
_cell.angle_beta   90.00
_cell.angle_gamma   90.00
#
_symmetry.space_group_name_H-M   'P 1'
#
loop_
_entity.id
_entity.type
_entity.pdbx_description
1 polymer ?
#
loop_
_entity_poly.entity_id
_entity_poly.type
_entity_poly.pdbx_seq_one_letter_code
_entity_poly.pdbx_strand_id
1 'polypeptide(L)'
;MTGPQQPPYGGQGGQWPGGGGDWQPPSDQTQYSGPPASGGPSYEQPQAYDQPQAYDQPQAYDQYGQQPPAPDPYSAPPNYSEPYSVPPGMPPVPPAKQTNPVPWIIGGVGALVVLILLVIVGIAVLGAGDDTTPTGGTQTSAAATETGGTDSDTDSGTDGGSGKYSADDVSNACDLVDPSGMEKLAGKADGDPQNEEDKNDYYSSLSCTAKYKDGNYSASFSMRTTLASDSSSAKDSYDRTEQRAKGKTGSGRSSGDVTGIGQDGYWHLETRKYSSFNSHTYEFEVLDENAVVSFRLYGLYDTGKSISDSDFRKICEDNAKKVLQGLGG
;
A
#
# COMPACT_ATOMS: atom_id res chain seq x y z
N MET A 1 49.42 -26.75 7.52
CA MET A 1 49.33 -25.68 8.52
C MET A 1 49.69 -24.36 7.84
N THR A 2 48.69 -23.55 7.50
CA THR A 2 48.72 -22.08 7.32
C THR A 2 47.37 -21.66 6.74
N GLY A 3 46.58 -20.93 7.53
CA GLY A 3 45.27 -20.39 7.12
C GLY A 3 45.39 -18.99 6.50
N PRO A 4 44.37 -18.49 5.79
CA PRO A 4 44.38 -17.15 5.24
C PRO A 4 44.04 -16.08 6.29
N GLN A 5 44.81 -15.00 6.23
CA GLN A 5 44.76 -13.80 7.07
C GLN A 5 43.59 -12.87 6.66
N GLN A 6 42.91 -12.31 7.65
CA GLN A 6 41.94 -11.20 7.49
C GLN A 6 42.66 -9.84 7.37
N PRO A 7 42.11 -8.86 6.63
CA PRO A 7 42.61 -7.49 6.61
C PRO A 7 42.07 -6.63 7.78
N PRO A 8 42.79 -5.55 8.16
CA PRO A 8 42.47 -4.73 9.34
C PRO A 8 41.44 -3.64 9.03
N TYR A 9 40.47 -3.48 9.93
CA TYR A 9 39.60 -2.30 10.03
C TYR A 9 40.41 -1.09 10.53
N GLY A 10 40.48 -0.04 9.72
CA GLY A 10 40.98 1.28 10.10
C GLY A 10 39.84 2.29 10.15
N GLY A 11 39.64 2.93 11.30
CA GLY A 11 38.63 3.96 11.51
C GLY A 11 39.07 5.34 11.02
N GLN A 12 38.07 6.18 10.72
CA GLN A 12 38.20 7.63 10.65
C GLN A 12 36.99 8.27 11.32
N GLY A 13 37.23 8.84 12.50
CA GLY A 13 36.28 9.69 13.22
C GLY A 13 36.28 11.10 12.64
N GLY A 14 35.09 11.63 12.35
CA GLY A 14 34.87 13.03 12.05
C GLY A 14 34.67 13.83 13.33
N GLN A 15 35.55 14.80 13.57
CA GLN A 15 35.41 15.84 14.58
C GLN A 15 34.22 16.75 14.27
N TRP A 16 33.31 16.93 15.23
CA TRP A 16 32.38 18.05 15.27
C TRP A 16 32.93 19.12 16.23
N PRO A 17 33.06 20.39 15.81
CA PRO A 17 33.54 21.47 16.67
C PRO A 17 32.46 21.91 17.66
N GLY A 18 32.91 22.24 18.86
CA GLY A 18 32.09 22.42 20.05
C GLY A 18 31.22 23.68 20.08
N GLY A 19 30.21 23.59 20.95
CA GLY A 19 29.44 24.70 21.50
C GLY A 19 29.03 24.31 22.92
N GLY A 20 29.78 24.79 23.91
CA GLY A 20 29.49 24.57 25.32
C GLY A 20 28.27 25.39 25.77
N GLY A 21 27.33 24.71 26.42
CA GLY A 21 26.26 25.31 27.18
C GLY A 21 25.98 24.42 28.38
N ASP A 22 26.18 24.98 29.56
CA ASP A 22 26.00 24.32 30.85
C ASP A 22 24.54 23.90 31.04
N TRP A 23 24.29 22.59 31.12
CA TRP A 23 23.00 22.05 31.55
C TRP A 23 22.99 21.91 33.07
N GLN A 24 22.24 22.81 33.72
CA GLN A 24 21.89 22.75 35.13
C GLN A 24 20.64 21.86 35.31
N PRO A 25 20.67 20.84 36.17
CA PRO A 25 19.47 20.04 36.45
C PRO A 25 18.48 20.85 37.31
N PRO A 26 17.16 20.81 37.04
CA PRO A 26 16.18 21.35 37.97
C PRO A 26 16.11 20.46 39.21
N SER A 27 16.37 21.08 40.36
CA SER A 27 16.20 20.49 41.68
C SER A 27 14.74 20.29 42.03
N ASP A 28 14.45 19.11 42.59
CA ASP A 28 13.25 18.83 43.39
C ASP A 28 12.95 19.93 44.41
N GLN A 29 11.71 20.43 44.43
CA GLN A 29 11.14 21.08 45.60
C GLN A 29 9.74 20.56 45.91
N THR A 30 9.65 20.10 47.15
CA THR A 30 8.54 19.55 47.93
C THR A 30 7.42 20.54 48.24
N GLN A 31 6.22 19.96 48.46
CA GLN A 31 5.20 20.32 49.46
C GLN A 31 4.80 21.79 49.63
N TYR A 32 3.54 22.15 49.34
CA TYR A 32 2.69 22.82 50.34
C TYR A 32 1.18 22.77 50.01
N SER A 33 0.42 22.89 51.08
CA SER A 33 -1.00 22.62 51.36
C SER A 33 -2.06 23.61 50.83
N GLY A 34 -3.26 23.09 50.57
CA GLY A 34 -4.57 23.63 51.07
C GLY A 34 -5.20 24.87 50.39
N PRO A 35 -6.54 24.94 50.24
CA PRO A 35 -7.24 25.93 49.40
C PRO A 35 -7.65 27.20 50.17
N PRO A 36 -7.94 28.31 49.45
CA PRO A 36 -9.32 28.82 49.47
C PRO A 36 -9.83 29.44 48.15
N ALA A 37 -11.14 29.21 47.93
CA ALA A 37 -12.19 30.10 47.44
C ALA A 37 -11.96 31.22 46.40
N SER A 38 -12.90 31.23 45.45
CA SER A 38 -13.65 32.38 44.90
C SER A 38 -12.95 33.36 43.97
N GLY A 39 -13.48 33.47 42.74
CA GLY A 39 -13.31 34.65 41.88
C GLY A 39 -13.22 34.28 40.40
N GLY A 40 -14.35 34.33 39.69
CA GLY A 40 -14.38 34.17 38.23
C GLY A 40 -13.66 35.31 37.50
N PRO A 41 -13.34 35.08 36.22
CA PRO A 41 -13.90 35.93 35.18
C PRO A 41 -14.56 35.10 34.07
N SER A 42 -15.73 35.57 33.66
CA SER A 42 -16.52 35.11 32.54
C SER A 42 -15.71 35.26 31.24
N TYR A 43 -15.42 34.15 30.58
CA TYR A 43 -14.95 34.16 29.19
C TYR A 43 -16.15 34.05 28.26
N GLU A 44 -16.21 34.99 27.32
CA GLU A 44 -17.22 35.11 26.29
C GLU A 44 -17.18 33.91 25.34
N GLN A 45 -18.37 33.38 25.08
CA GLN A 45 -18.67 32.27 24.20
C GLN A 45 -18.50 32.69 22.73
N PRO A 46 -17.70 31.98 21.91
CA PRO A 46 -17.63 32.26 20.47
C PRO A 46 -18.96 31.96 19.78
N GLN A 47 -19.37 32.89 18.92
CA GLN A 47 -20.60 32.84 18.14
C GLN A 47 -20.67 31.61 17.23
N ALA A 48 -21.87 31.03 17.17
CA ALA A 48 -22.28 29.99 16.24
C ALA A 48 -22.13 30.47 14.80
N TYR A 49 -21.40 29.72 13.98
CA TYR A 49 -21.41 29.88 12.53
C TYR A 49 -22.67 29.23 11.96
N ASP A 50 -23.36 29.99 11.12
CA ASP A 50 -24.54 29.60 10.36
C ASP A 50 -24.28 28.35 9.51
N GLN A 51 -25.23 27.42 9.63
CA GLN A 51 -25.31 26.15 8.93
C GLN A 51 -25.86 26.40 7.50
N PRO A 52 -25.16 26.00 6.42
CA PRO A 52 -25.70 26.13 5.07
C PRO A 52 -26.83 25.13 4.83
N GLN A 53 -27.83 25.62 4.10
CA GLN A 53 -29.15 25.03 3.88
C GLN A 53 -29.13 23.63 3.27
N ALA A 54 -30.03 22.80 3.80
CA ALA A 54 -30.44 21.52 3.27
C ALA A 54 -31.01 21.68 1.85
N TYR A 55 -30.43 20.95 0.89
CA TYR A 55 -31.08 20.72 -0.40
C TYR A 55 -32.11 19.61 -0.25
N ASP A 56 -33.33 19.92 -0.68
CA ASP A 56 -34.48 19.03 -0.77
C ASP A 56 -34.14 17.71 -1.49
N GLN A 57 -34.34 16.62 -0.77
CA GLN A 57 -34.30 15.26 -1.29
C GLN A 57 -35.71 14.89 -1.77
N PRO A 58 -35.94 14.57 -3.06
CA PRO A 58 -37.26 14.16 -3.52
C PRO A 58 -37.62 12.77 -3.00
N GLN A 59 -38.85 12.68 -2.50
CA GLN A 59 -39.49 11.52 -1.89
C GLN A 59 -39.43 10.25 -2.76
N ALA A 60 -38.98 9.15 -2.15
CA ALA A 60 -39.21 7.81 -2.66
C ALA A 60 -40.66 7.42 -2.38
N TYR A 61 -41.43 7.16 -3.44
CA TYR A 61 -42.72 6.51 -3.36
C TYR A 61 -42.54 4.99 -3.39
N ASP A 62 -43.13 4.32 -2.42
CA ASP A 62 -43.43 2.89 -2.47
C ASP A 62 -44.37 2.60 -3.65
N GLN A 63 -43.96 1.72 -4.56
CA GLN A 63 -44.90 1.10 -5.50
C GLN A 63 -44.65 -0.40 -5.59
N TYR A 64 -45.45 -1.12 -4.80
CA TYR A 64 -45.68 -2.55 -4.90
C TYR A 64 -46.31 -2.92 -6.26
N GLY A 65 -45.73 -3.94 -6.90
CA GLY A 65 -46.40 -4.82 -7.84
C GLY A 65 -46.53 -4.30 -9.27
N GLN A 66 -45.83 -4.96 -10.21
CA GLN A 66 -46.40 -5.60 -11.40
C GLN A 66 -45.29 -6.37 -12.14
N GLN A 67 -45.55 -7.65 -12.37
CA GLN A 67 -44.73 -8.57 -13.14
C GLN A 67 -44.90 -8.25 -14.64
N PRO A 68 -43.83 -7.91 -15.39
CA PRO A 68 -43.95 -7.75 -16.84
C PRO A 68 -43.97 -9.12 -17.54
N PRO A 69 -44.80 -9.31 -18.58
CA PRO A 69 -44.85 -10.53 -19.38
C PRO A 69 -43.60 -10.65 -20.26
N ALA A 70 -43.14 -11.89 -20.45
CA ALA A 70 -42.09 -12.25 -21.40
C ALA A 70 -42.55 -12.04 -22.85
N PRO A 71 -41.68 -11.47 -23.71
CA PRO A 71 -41.79 -11.67 -25.16
C PRO A 71 -40.49 -12.23 -25.76
N ASP A 72 -40.68 -13.41 -26.36
CA ASP A 72 -40.13 -13.98 -27.59
C ASP A 72 -38.62 -13.95 -27.97
N PRO A 73 -38.13 -15.08 -28.51
CA PRO A 73 -36.82 -15.20 -29.14
C PRO A 73 -36.86 -14.69 -30.59
N TYR A 74 -35.68 -14.52 -31.20
CA TYR A 74 -35.42 -14.29 -32.64
C TYR A 74 -35.42 -12.84 -33.16
N SER A 75 -34.21 -12.28 -33.31
CA SER A 75 -33.80 -11.58 -34.55
C SER A 75 -32.29 -11.28 -34.55
N ALA A 76 -31.58 -11.91 -35.49
CA ALA A 76 -30.20 -11.64 -35.89
C ALA A 76 -30.15 -10.50 -36.96
N PRO A 77 -28.98 -10.02 -37.41
CA PRO A 77 -28.65 -8.58 -37.47
C PRO A 77 -28.83 -7.91 -38.86
N PRO A 78 -28.93 -6.56 -38.93
CA PRO A 78 -28.66 -5.80 -40.15
C PRO A 78 -27.20 -5.34 -40.22
N ASN A 79 -26.52 -5.93 -41.20
CA ASN A 79 -25.26 -5.51 -41.79
C ASN A 79 -25.45 -4.17 -42.55
N TYR A 80 -24.69 -3.14 -42.19
CA TYR A 80 -24.59 -1.89 -42.96
C TYR A 80 -23.12 -1.58 -43.28
N SER A 81 -22.71 -1.97 -44.48
CA SER A 81 -21.52 -1.43 -45.14
C SER A 81 -21.98 -0.41 -46.18
N GLU A 82 -21.80 0.88 -45.92
CA GLU A 82 -21.97 1.93 -46.92
C GLU A 82 -20.69 2.06 -47.78
N PRO A 83 -20.79 1.99 -49.12
CA PRO A 83 -19.70 2.35 -50.02
C PRO A 83 -19.73 3.85 -50.33
N TYR A 84 -18.71 4.58 -49.87
CA TYR A 84 -18.47 5.97 -50.26
C TYR A 84 -18.04 6.04 -51.74
N SER A 85 -18.91 6.57 -52.60
CA SER A 85 -18.60 6.90 -53.99
C SER A 85 -17.78 8.19 -54.06
N VAL A 86 -16.55 8.08 -54.57
CA VAL A 86 -15.63 9.22 -54.80
C VAL A 86 -16.01 9.93 -56.10
N PRO A 87 -16.19 11.26 -56.11
CA PRO A 87 -16.58 12.02 -57.31
C PRO A 87 -15.45 12.08 -58.36
N PRO A 88 -15.76 12.08 -59.67
CA PRO A 88 -14.76 12.08 -60.74
C PRO A 88 -14.17 13.49 -60.94
N GLY A 89 -12.83 13.60 -60.94
CA GLY A 89 -12.15 14.83 -61.41
C GLY A 89 -10.98 15.33 -60.57
N MET A 90 -10.57 14.62 -59.50
CA MET A 90 -9.39 15.04 -58.73
C MET A 90 -8.09 14.64 -59.45
N PRO A 91 -7.13 15.57 -59.63
CA PRO A 91 -5.82 15.27 -60.20
C PRO A 91 -5.03 14.29 -59.31
N PRO A 92 -4.13 13.46 -59.88
CA PRO A 92 -3.40 12.45 -59.15
C PRO A 92 -2.57 13.09 -58.03
N VAL A 93 -2.82 12.64 -56.80
CA VAL A 93 -2.05 13.03 -55.62
C VAL A 93 -0.62 12.51 -55.79
N PRO A 94 0.41 13.36 -55.65
CA PRO A 94 1.80 12.92 -55.78
C PRO A 94 2.15 11.86 -54.72
N PRO A 95 3.02 10.89 -55.04
CA PRO A 95 3.38 9.82 -54.13
C PRO A 95 4.01 10.40 -52.85
N ALA A 96 3.40 10.09 -51.70
CA ALA A 96 3.92 10.48 -50.40
C ALA A 96 5.32 9.89 -50.22
N LYS A 97 6.32 10.76 -49.98
CA LYS A 97 7.69 10.36 -49.65
C LYS A 97 7.66 9.49 -48.39
N GLN A 98 8.04 8.23 -48.56
CA GLN A 98 8.25 7.28 -47.48
C GLN A 98 9.56 7.65 -46.75
N THR A 99 9.47 8.53 -45.75
CA THR A 99 10.58 8.77 -44.81
C THR A 99 10.60 7.65 -43.78
N ASN A 100 11.60 6.77 -43.86
CA ASN A 100 11.84 5.72 -42.87
C ASN A 100 12.10 6.32 -41.49
N PRO A 101 11.28 6.03 -40.46
CA PRO A 101 11.48 6.53 -39.10
C PRO A 101 12.42 5.60 -38.33
N VAL A 102 13.71 5.62 -38.68
CA VAL A 102 14.74 4.91 -37.93
C VAL A 102 15.90 5.89 -37.68
N PRO A 103 15.72 6.84 -36.74
CA PRO A 103 16.60 6.80 -35.55
C PRO A 103 16.00 7.27 -34.21
N TRP A 104 14.70 7.63 -34.11
CA TRP A 104 14.15 8.25 -32.89
C TRP A 104 13.83 7.28 -31.73
N ILE A 105 13.75 5.98 -32.00
CA ILE A 105 13.32 4.98 -31.01
C ILE A 105 14.36 4.77 -29.91
N ILE A 106 15.64 5.00 -30.19
CA ILE A 106 16.72 4.84 -29.19
C ILE A 106 16.76 6.03 -28.22
N GLY A 107 16.31 7.23 -28.62
CA GLY A 107 16.29 8.42 -27.76
C GLY A 107 15.10 8.49 -26.80
N GLY A 108 13.94 7.96 -27.20
CA GLY A 108 12.70 8.08 -26.41
C GLY A 108 12.65 7.19 -25.17
N VAL A 109 13.21 5.98 -25.24
CA VAL A 109 13.17 5.02 -24.12
C VAL A 109 14.11 5.47 -22.99
N GLY A 110 15.27 6.05 -23.33
CA GLY A 110 16.20 6.59 -22.33
C GLY A 110 15.60 7.73 -21.51
N ALA A 111 14.90 8.67 -22.16
CA ALA A 111 14.26 9.79 -21.47
C ALA A 111 13.11 9.33 -20.55
N LEU A 112 12.35 8.31 -20.95
CA LEU A 112 11.26 7.76 -20.14
C LEU A 112 11.78 7.07 -18.86
N VAL A 113 12.86 6.30 -18.97
CA VAL A 113 13.46 5.62 -17.80
C VAL A 113 14.05 6.61 -16.80
N VAL A 114 14.71 7.68 -17.29
CA VAL A 114 15.24 8.75 -16.42
C VAL A 114 14.10 9.52 -15.74
N LEU A 115 13.00 9.79 -16.45
CA LEU A 115 11.85 10.50 -15.88
C LEU A 115 11.13 9.66 -14.82
N ILE A 116 11.00 8.34 -15.02
CA ILE A 116 10.46 7.43 -14.00
C ILE A 116 11.37 7.36 -12.78
N LEU A 117 12.70 7.30 -12.95
CA LEU A 117 13.65 7.32 -11.84
C LEU A 117 13.61 8.63 -11.05
N LEU A 118 13.46 9.79 -11.72
CA LEU A 118 13.33 11.08 -11.04
C LEU A 118 12.03 11.22 -10.25
N VAL A 119 10.93 10.64 -10.72
CA VAL A 119 9.65 10.64 -9.97
C VAL A 119 9.75 9.76 -8.71
N ILE A 120 10.45 8.63 -8.78
CA ILE A 120 10.64 7.74 -7.62
C ILE A 120 11.51 8.41 -6.56
N VAL A 121 12.59 9.10 -6.96
CA VAL A 121 13.45 9.84 -6.02
C VAL A 121 12.75 11.10 -5.47
N GLY A 122 11.92 11.78 -6.28
CA GLY A 122 11.18 12.96 -5.84
C GLY A 122 10.12 12.68 -4.76
N ILE A 123 9.52 11.49 -4.76
CA ILE A 123 8.54 11.07 -3.73
C ILE A 123 9.24 10.74 -2.41
N ALA A 124 10.49 10.28 -2.44
CA ALA A 124 11.25 9.96 -1.22
C ALA A 124 11.70 11.20 -0.42
N VAL A 125 11.77 12.38 -1.04
CA VAL A 125 12.28 13.61 -0.38
C VAL A 125 11.15 14.52 0.12
N LEU A 126 9.89 14.30 -0.28
CA LEU A 126 8.75 15.16 0.11
C LEU A 126 7.85 14.56 1.21
N GLY A 127 8.27 13.45 1.83
CA GLY A 127 7.54 12.79 2.92
C GLY A 127 7.89 13.25 4.35
N ALA A 128 8.78 14.24 4.50
CA ALA A 128 9.08 14.85 5.79
C ALA A 128 8.20 16.10 5.97
N GLY A 129 7.05 15.95 6.63
CA GLY A 129 6.11 17.04 6.88
C GLY A 129 5.32 16.83 8.16
N ASP A 130 5.88 17.39 9.24
CA ASP A 130 5.32 17.92 10.48
C ASP A 130 4.07 17.26 11.13
N ASP A 131 4.34 16.63 12.28
CA ASP A 131 3.39 16.23 13.30
C ASP A 131 2.64 17.44 13.89
N THR A 132 1.31 17.43 13.77
CA THR A 132 0.43 18.22 14.63
C THR A 132 -0.62 17.30 15.26
N THR A 133 -0.38 16.96 16.52
CA THR A 133 -1.25 16.15 17.38
C THR A 133 -2.42 17.00 17.90
N PRO A 134 -3.68 16.52 17.84
CA PRO A 134 -4.72 16.94 18.77
C PRO A 134 -4.94 15.85 19.82
N THR A 135 -4.53 16.18 21.05
CA THR A 135 -4.84 15.44 22.28
C THR A 135 -6.30 15.66 22.66
N GLY A 136 -7.06 14.60 22.95
CA GLY A 136 -8.26 14.71 23.77
C GLY A 136 -9.25 13.55 23.68
N GLY A 137 -9.35 12.74 24.73
CA GLY A 137 -10.46 11.80 24.90
C GLY A 137 -10.25 10.70 25.92
N THR A 138 -10.22 11.03 27.21
CA THR A 138 -10.23 10.06 28.31
C THR A 138 -11.59 9.35 28.37
N GLN A 139 -11.63 8.03 28.16
CA GLN A 139 -12.77 7.19 28.55
C GLN A 139 -12.38 6.22 29.66
N THR A 140 -12.95 6.50 30.83
CA THR A 140 -12.97 5.67 32.02
C THR A 140 -13.82 4.42 31.77
N SER A 141 -13.24 3.23 31.90
CA SER A 141 -14.00 1.98 32.00
C SER A 141 -13.62 1.22 33.26
N ALA A 142 -14.65 0.72 33.93
CA ALA A 142 -14.67 0.20 35.27
C ALA A 142 -14.01 -1.19 35.40
N ALA A 143 -13.45 -1.41 36.58
CA ALA A 143 -12.80 -2.65 37.01
C ALA A 143 -13.76 -3.85 37.03
N ALA A 144 -13.27 -4.99 36.52
CA ALA A 144 -13.73 -6.31 36.89
C ALA A 144 -12.54 -7.09 37.48
N THR A 145 -12.65 -7.41 38.75
CA THR A 145 -11.73 -8.22 39.54
C THR A 145 -11.92 -9.69 39.18
N GLU A 146 -10.92 -10.35 38.61
CA GLU A 146 -10.77 -11.81 38.75
C GLU A 146 -9.35 -12.17 39.14
N THR A 147 -9.28 -13.03 40.15
CA THR A 147 -8.11 -13.50 40.89
C THR A 147 -7.85 -14.94 40.48
N GLY A 148 -6.63 -15.28 40.05
CA GLY A 148 -6.24 -16.68 39.85
C GLY A 148 -4.98 -16.81 39.01
N GLY A 149 -3.83 -16.98 39.66
CA GLY A 149 -2.51 -16.86 39.05
C GLY A 149 -2.00 -18.08 38.28
N THR A 150 -0.92 -17.83 37.55
CA THR A 150 0.19 -18.74 37.29
C THR A 150 1.38 -17.85 37.01
N ASP A 151 2.25 -17.68 38.01
CA ASP A 151 3.53 -16.99 37.88
C ASP A 151 4.36 -17.74 36.83
N SER A 152 4.45 -17.16 35.64
CA SER A 152 5.47 -17.48 34.65
C SER A 152 6.46 -16.33 34.74
N ASP A 153 7.71 -16.65 35.09
CA ASP A 153 8.85 -15.74 35.02
C ASP A 153 8.99 -15.23 33.58
N THR A 154 8.30 -14.13 33.26
CA THR A 154 8.49 -13.37 32.04
C THR A 154 9.76 -12.55 32.20
N ASP A 155 10.84 -13.10 31.66
CA ASP A 155 12.07 -12.41 31.36
C ASP A 155 11.71 -11.06 30.72
N SER A 156 11.95 -9.99 31.47
CA SER A 156 11.67 -8.62 31.06
C SER A 156 12.79 -8.16 30.12
N GLY A 157 12.94 -8.91 29.03
CA GLY A 157 13.55 -8.43 27.80
C GLY A 157 12.78 -7.20 27.34
N THR A 158 13.47 -6.31 26.66
CA THR A 158 12.94 -5.02 26.22
C THR A 158 11.94 -5.26 25.08
N ASP A 159 10.74 -5.74 25.44
CA ASP A 159 9.67 -6.15 24.53
C ASP A 159 9.07 -4.91 23.85
N GLY A 160 9.61 -4.59 22.68
CA GLY A 160 9.02 -3.66 21.74
C GLY A 160 7.67 -4.17 21.26
N GLY A 161 6.59 -3.61 21.82
CA GLY A 161 5.21 -3.78 21.34
C GLY A 161 4.54 -5.08 21.79
N SER A 162 3.40 -4.98 22.47
CA SER A 162 2.59 -6.11 22.94
C SER A 162 1.82 -6.82 21.81
N GLY A 163 2.43 -6.92 20.63
CA GLY A 163 1.82 -7.47 19.42
C GLY A 163 1.83 -8.99 19.37
N LYS A 164 0.88 -9.58 18.64
CA LYS A 164 0.84 -11.03 18.35
C LYS A 164 2.02 -11.46 17.47
N TYR A 165 2.48 -10.57 16.60
CA TYR A 165 3.48 -10.85 15.58
C TYR A 165 4.78 -10.12 15.87
N SER A 166 5.91 -10.81 15.63
CA SER A 166 7.25 -10.24 15.70
C SER A 166 8.05 -10.54 14.41
N ALA A 167 9.06 -9.70 14.15
CA ALA A 167 10.02 -9.87 13.06
C ALA A 167 11.40 -10.33 13.56
N ASP A 168 11.56 -10.63 14.85
CA ASP A 168 12.86 -10.90 15.47
C ASP A 168 13.57 -12.09 14.82
N ASP A 169 12.83 -13.16 14.54
CA ASP A 169 13.35 -14.38 13.92
C ASP A 169 13.43 -14.32 12.39
N VAL A 170 13.04 -13.20 11.78
CA VAL A 170 13.09 -13.03 10.32
C VAL A 170 14.38 -12.33 9.93
N SER A 171 15.32 -13.07 9.35
CA SER A 171 16.56 -12.50 8.78
C SER A 171 16.50 -12.27 7.27
N ASN A 172 15.43 -12.74 6.63
CA ASN A 172 15.17 -12.53 5.21
C ASN A 172 13.67 -12.58 4.92
N ALA A 173 13.08 -11.43 4.62
CA ALA A 173 11.65 -11.30 4.28
C ALA A 173 11.25 -12.11 3.04
N CYS A 174 12.18 -12.39 2.12
CA CYS A 174 11.88 -13.17 0.93
C CYS A 174 11.66 -14.66 1.23
N ASP A 175 12.14 -15.18 2.36
CA ASP A 175 11.91 -16.57 2.76
C ASP A 175 10.44 -16.81 3.18
N LEU A 176 9.74 -15.73 3.56
CA LEU A 176 8.32 -15.74 3.92
C LEU A 176 7.39 -15.84 2.70
N VAL A 177 7.92 -15.72 1.48
CA VAL A 177 7.14 -15.71 0.24
C VAL A 177 7.42 -17.01 -0.55
N ASP A 178 6.43 -17.52 -1.29
CA ASP A 178 6.57 -18.56 -2.31
C ASP A 178 6.49 -17.93 -3.70
N PRO A 179 7.61 -17.87 -4.46
CA PRO A 179 7.64 -17.26 -5.79
C PRO A 179 7.00 -18.15 -6.88
N SER A 180 6.73 -19.43 -6.61
CA SER A 180 6.34 -20.40 -7.65
C SER A 180 5.01 -20.06 -8.33
N GLY A 181 4.07 -19.47 -7.60
CA GLY A 181 2.82 -18.94 -8.16
C GLY A 181 3.07 -17.81 -9.14
N MET A 182 3.97 -16.89 -8.78
CA MET A 182 4.34 -15.76 -9.63
C MET A 182 5.13 -16.20 -10.86
N GLU A 183 5.97 -17.21 -10.76
CA GLU A 183 6.72 -17.73 -11.92
C GLU A 183 5.78 -18.30 -13.00
N LYS A 184 4.69 -18.95 -12.59
CA LYS A 184 3.67 -19.47 -13.52
C LYS A 184 2.91 -18.34 -14.22
N LEU A 185 2.69 -17.23 -13.52
CA LEU A 185 1.84 -16.13 -13.97
C LEU A 185 2.61 -15.07 -14.77
N ALA A 186 3.79 -14.69 -14.29
CA ALA A 186 4.58 -13.57 -14.80
C ALA A 186 5.83 -14.00 -15.60
N GLY A 187 6.13 -15.30 -15.66
CA GLY A 187 7.28 -15.83 -16.39
C GLY A 187 8.48 -16.09 -15.48
N LYS A 188 9.69 -16.08 -16.03
CA LYS A 188 10.89 -16.44 -15.26
C LYS A 188 11.32 -15.30 -14.35
N ALA A 189 11.82 -15.64 -13.17
CA ALA A 189 12.49 -14.68 -12.30
C ALA A 189 13.65 -13.99 -13.05
N ASP A 190 13.76 -12.67 -12.88
CA ASP A 190 14.77 -11.81 -13.46
C ASP A 190 15.77 -11.39 -12.38
N GLY A 191 16.63 -12.34 -12.01
CA GLY A 191 17.59 -12.20 -10.92
C GLY A 191 17.03 -12.64 -9.57
N ASP A 192 17.84 -12.45 -8.53
CA ASP A 192 17.48 -12.82 -7.17
C ASP A 192 16.50 -11.80 -6.55
N PRO A 193 15.53 -12.24 -5.72
CA PRO A 193 14.69 -11.34 -4.95
C PRO A 193 15.52 -10.42 -4.04
N GLN A 194 15.06 -9.18 -3.88
CA GLN A 194 15.67 -8.18 -3.01
C GLN A 194 14.96 -8.16 -1.66
N ASN A 195 15.73 -8.39 -0.58
CA ASN A 195 15.29 -8.27 0.80
C ASN A 195 15.65 -6.89 1.36
N GLU A 196 14.75 -6.31 2.13
CA GLU A 196 14.99 -5.10 2.93
C GLU A 196 14.24 -5.21 4.26
N GLU A 197 14.95 -4.93 5.36
CA GLU A 197 14.43 -5.02 6.71
C GLU A 197 14.79 -3.75 7.45
N ASP A 198 13.79 -3.12 8.06
CA ASP A 198 13.95 -1.98 8.95
C ASP A 198 13.30 -2.35 10.28
N LYS A 199 14.10 -2.48 11.32
CA LYS A 199 13.65 -2.87 12.66
C LYS A 199 14.11 -1.83 13.64
N ASN A 200 13.18 -1.31 14.42
CA ASN A 200 13.45 -0.48 15.58
C ASN A 200 12.45 -0.79 16.69
N ASP A 201 12.64 -0.17 17.84
CA ASP A 201 11.86 -0.44 19.06
C ASP A 201 10.35 -0.13 18.92
N TYR A 202 9.95 0.65 17.91
CA TYR A 202 8.57 1.11 17.73
C TYR A 202 7.86 0.44 16.55
N TYR A 203 8.60 0.09 15.50
CA TYR A 203 8.04 -0.56 14.33
C TYR A 203 9.08 -1.47 13.66
N SER A 204 8.56 -2.52 13.02
CA SER A 204 9.34 -3.34 12.09
C SER A 204 8.69 -3.34 10.72
N SER A 205 9.50 -3.23 9.67
CA SER A 205 9.10 -3.32 8.28
C SER A 205 9.94 -4.37 7.57
N LEU A 206 9.28 -5.35 6.97
CA LEU A 206 9.88 -6.39 6.15
C LEU A 206 9.47 -6.18 4.70
N SER A 207 10.41 -6.29 3.77
CA SER A 207 10.14 -6.07 2.35
C SER A 207 10.85 -7.11 1.49
N CYS A 208 10.12 -7.73 0.58
CA CYS A 208 10.68 -8.58 -0.45
C CYS A 208 10.21 -8.12 -1.82
N THR A 209 11.12 -7.91 -2.76
CA THR A 209 10.79 -7.57 -4.15
C THR A 209 11.40 -8.55 -5.13
N ALA A 210 10.57 -9.19 -5.95
CA ALA A 210 10.97 -10.09 -7.02
C ALA A 210 10.56 -9.51 -8.38
N LYS A 211 11.44 -9.66 -9.38
CA LYS A 211 11.19 -9.22 -10.76
C LYS A 211 11.04 -10.43 -11.66
N TYR A 212 10.19 -10.32 -12.67
CA TYR A 212 9.90 -11.37 -13.63
C TYR A 212 9.95 -10.84 -15.05
N LYS A 213 10.36 -11.70 -15.99
CA LYS A 213 10.38 -11.40 -17.43
C LYS A 213 9.78 -12.54 -18.25
N ASP A 214 9.05 -12.14 -19.29
CA ASP A 214 8.50 -13.02 -20.32
C ASP A 214 8.61 -12.31 -21.69
N GLY A 215 9.72 -12.54 -22.38
CA GLY A 215 10.04 -11.83 -23.63
C GLY A 215 10.27 -10.32 -23.39
N ASN A 216 9.44 -9.48 -24.02
CA ASN A 216 9.48 -8.01 -23.87
C ASN A 216 8.66 -7.50 -22.67
N TYR A 217 8.01 -8.40 -21.94
CA TYR A 217 7.13 -8.07 -20.83
C TYR A 217 7.86 -8.24 -19.50
N SER A 218 7.49 -7.41 -18.53
CA SER A 218 8.08 -7.42 -17.21
C SER A 218 7.00 -7.28 -16.14
N ALA A 219 7.26 -7.90 -15.00
CA ALA A 219 6.47 -7.73 -13.80
C ALA A 219 7.37 -7.57 -12.57
N SER A 220 6.86 -6.85 -11.58
CA SER A 220 7.47 -6.67 -10.28
C SER A 220 6.44 -7.06 -9.23
N PHE A 221 6.79 -8.02 -8.39
CA PHE A 221 6.02 -8.43 -7.22
C PHE A 221 6.74 -7.92 -5.99
N SER A 222 6.03 -7.19 -5.14
CA SER A 222 6.55 -6.65 -3.89
C SER A 222 5.65 -7.08 -2.75
N MET A 223 6.24 -7.68 -1.72
CA MET A 223 5.63 -7.88 -0.41
C MET A 223 6.20 -6.83 0.53
N ARG A 224 5.33 -6.19 1.32
CA ARG A 224 5.71 -5.39 2.47
C ARG A 224 4.88 -5.83 3.66
N THR A 225 5.53 -6.13 4.78
CA THR A 225 4.86 -6.33 6.06
C THR A 225 5.26 -5.23 7.02
N THR A 226 4.29 -4.62 7.68
CA THR A 226 4.52 -3.66 8.76
C THR A 226 3.98 -4.23 10.06
N LEU A 227 4.83 -4.29 11.07
CA LEU A 227 4.48 -4.63 12.44
C LEU A 227 4.45 -3.34 13.25
N ALA A 228 3.28 -2.98 13.73
CA ALA A 228 3.10 -1.85 14.63
C ALA A 228 3.28 -2.28 16.09
N SER A 229 3.43 -1.30 16.98
CA SER A 229 3.50 -1.50 18.43
C SER A 229 2.23 -2.10 19.03
N ASP A 230 1.09 -1.88 18.39
CA ASP A 230 -0.24 -2.27 18.83
C ASP A 230 -1.21 -2.41 17.64
N SER A 231 -2.36 -3.04 17.88
CA SER A 231 -3.36 -3.30 16.85
C SER A 231 -4.09 -2.06 16.35
N SER A 232 -4.21 -1.01 17.16
CA SER A 232 -4.87 0.24 16.74
C SER A 232 -4.02 0.97 15.70
N SER A 233 -2.72 1.06 15.94
CA SER A 233 -1.75 1.64 15.00
C SER A 233 -1.70 0.86 13.67
N ALA A 234 -1.78 -0.47 13.72
CA ALA A 234 -1.88 -1.31 12.53
C ALA A 234 -3.19 -1.07 11.76
N LYS A 235 -4.33 -1.04 12.47
CA LYS A 235 -5.66 -0.75 11.92
C LYS A 235 -5.71 0.61 11.23
N ASP A 236 -5.16 1.65 11.85
CA ASP A 236 -5.09 3.00 11.27
C ASP A 236 -4.27 3.01 9.98
N SER A 237 -3.18 2.24 9.93
CA SER A 237 -2.37 2.10 8.71
C SER A 237 -3.15 1.41 7.59
N TYR A 238 -3.80 0.30 7.90
CA TYR A 238 -4.66 -0.46 6.98
C TYR A 238 -5.86 0.36 6.47
N ASP A 239 -6.55 1.10 7.34
CA ASP A 239 -7.75 1.86 6.94
C ASP A 239 -7.38 2.98 5.95
N ARG A 240 -6.21 3.62 6.12
CA ARG A 240 -5.72 4.64 5.19
C ARG A 240 -5.41 4.06 3.81
N THR A 241 -4.77 2.90 3.75
CA THR A 241 -4.41 2.24 2.48
C THR A 241 -5.65 1.71 1.78
N GLU A 242 -6.57 1.08 2.52
CA GLU A 242 -7.86 0.60 2.04
C GLU A 242 -8.71 1.73 1.46
N GLN A 243 -8.89 2.82 2.23
CA GLN A 243 -9.67 3.98 1.78
C GLN A 243 -9.12 4.54 0.46
N ARG A 244 -7.78 4.65 0.35
CA ARG A 244 -7.12 5.11 -0.87
C ARG A 244 -7.30 4.14 -2.04
N ALA A 245 -7.24 2.84 -1.81
CA ALA A 245 -7.39 1.83 -2.85
C ALA A 245 -8.85 1.74 -3.34
N LYS A 246 -9.81 1.58 -2.43
CA LYS A 246 -11.24 1.49 -2.74
C LYS A 246 -11.82 2.81 -3.27
N GLY A 247 -11.23 3.96 -2.92
CA GLY A 247 -11.60 5.26 -3.49
C GLY A 247 -11.30 5.40 -4.99
N LYS A 248 -10.43 4.55 -5.56
CA LYS A 248 -10.11 4.55 -7.00
C LYS A 248 -11.20 3.82 -7.79
N THR A 249 -12.17 4.57 -8.31
CA THR A 249 -13.25 4.02 -9.16
C THR A 249 -13.04 4.32 -10.65
N GLY A 250 -13.83 3.68 -11.52
CA GLY A 250 -13.85 3.94 -12.97
C GLY A 250 -13.43 2.75 -13.84
N SER A 251 -13.39 2.97 -15.16
CA SER A 251 -13.09 1.93 -16.15
C SER A 251 -11.73 1.27 -15.91
N GLY A 252 -11.71 -0.06 -15.93
CA GLY A 252 -10.50 -0.84 -15.72
C GLY A 252 -10.09 -0.98 -14.25
N ARG A 253 -10.93 -0.54 -13.30
CA ARG A 253 -10.69 -0.69 -11.87
C ARG A 253 -11.71 -1.62 -11.24
N SER A 254 -11.24 -2.46 -10.32
CA SER A 254 -12.07 -3.33 -9.50
C SER A 254 -11.45 -3.50 -8.12
N SER A 255 -12.27 -3.74 -7.11
CA SER A 255 -11.81 -4.01 -5.76
C SER A 255 -12.83 -4.90 -5.04
N GLY A 256 -12.40 -5.55 -3.98
CA GLY A 256 -13.27 -6.34 -3.13
C GLY A 256 -12.62 -6.70 -1.81
N ASP A 257 -13.40 -7.33 -0.95
CA ASP A 257 -12.94 -7.77 0.36
C ASP A 257 -12.23 -9.12 0.25
N VAL A 258 -11.26 -9.32 1.14
CA VAL A 258 -10.58 -10.60 1.38
C VAL A 258 -11.08 -11.11 2.72
N THR A 259 -11.51 -12.36 2.77
CA THR A 259 -12.04 -12.97 3.99
C THR A 259 -11.27 -14.24 4.32
N GLY A 260 -11.27 -14.64 5.61
CA GLY A 260 -10.62 -15.86 6.06
C GLY A 260 -9.10 -15.78 6.18
N ILE A 261 -8.53 -14.58 6.19
CA ILE A 261 -7.12 -14.29 6.49
C ILE A 261 -7.09 -13.08 7.41
N GLY A 262 -6.57 -13.24 8.62
CA GLY A 262 -6.55 -12.16 9.61
C GLY A 262 -7.94 -11.68 10.04
N GLN A 263 -7.98 -10.43 10.47
CA GLN A 263 -9.19 -9.73 10.92
C GLN A 263 -9.91 -9.07 9.73
N ASP A 264 -9.17 -8.40 8.86
CA ASP A 264 -9.68 -7.66 7.70
C ASP A 264 -8.74 -7.84 6.49
N GLY A 265 -9.27 -7.63 5.28
CA GLY A 265 -8.44 -7.56 4.10
C GLY A 265 -9.18 -7.06 2.86
N TYR A 266 -8.42 -6.55 1.89
CA TYR A 266 -8.95 -6.08 0.63
C TYR A 266 -8.01 -6.40 -0.54
N TRP A 267 -8.58 -6.37 -1.74
CA TRP A 267 -7.80 -6.35 -2.98
C TRP A 267 -8.29 -5.22 -3.90
N HIS A 268 -7.39 -4.73 -4.74
CA HIS A 268 -7.66 -3.72 -5.75
C HIS A 268 -6.85 -4.02 -7.02
N LEU A 269 -7.51 -3.96 -8.17
CA LEU A 269 -6.92 -4.13 -9.49
C LEU A 269 -7.18 -2.88 -10.32
N GLU A 270 -6.12 -2.34 -10.91
CA GLU A 270 -6.17 -1.31 -11.94
C GLU A 270 -5.53 -1.83 -13.23
N THR A 271 -6.31 -1.82 -14.30
CA THR A 271 -5.87 -2.15 -15.67
C THR A 271 -5.93 -0.89 -16.52
N ARG A 272 -4.80 -0.51 -17.11
CA ARG A 272 -4.73 0.57 -18.11
C ARG A 272 -4.33 -0.02 -19.46
N LYS A 273 -5.12 0.29 -20.48
CA LYS A 273 -4.88 -0.17 -21.86
C LYS A 273 -4.11 0.89 -22.63
N TYR A 274 -2.97 0.51 -23.17
CA TYR A 274 -2.19 1.32 -24.12
C TYR A 274 -2.25 0.67 -25.51
N SER A 275 -1.77 1.40 -26.52
CA SER A 275 -1.80 0.92 -27.91
C SER A 275 -0.91 -0.31 -28.15
N SER A 276 0.13 -0.51 -27.33
CA SER A 276 1.12 -1.59 -27.50
C SER A 276 1.25 -2.52 -26.29
N PHE A 277 0.58 -2.25 -25.18
CA PHE A 277 0.61 -3.08 -23.97
C PHE A 277 -0.54 -2.73 -23.02
N ASN A 278 -0.79 -3.59 -22.04
CA ASN A 278 -1.63 -3.31 -20.89
C ASN A 278 -0.73 -3.17 -19.65
N SER A 279 -0.98 -2.18 -18.80
CA SER A 279 -0.40 -2.14 -17.45
C SER A 279 -1.42 -2.66 -16.45
N HIS A 280 -1.01 -3.60 -15.61
CA HIS A 280 -1.82 -4.11 -14.50
C HIS A 280 -1.13 -3.75 -13.19
N THR A 281 -1.87 -3.12 -12.29
CA THR A 281 -1.46 -2.92 -10.89
C THR A 281 -2.45 -3.66 -10.01
N TYR A 282 -1.96 -4.64 -9.26
CA TYR A 282 -2.73 -5.34 -8.23
C TYR A 282 -2.19 -4.94 -6.86
N GLU A 283 -3.08 -4.62 -5.95
CA GLU A 283 -2.81 -4.34 -4.54
C GLU A 283 -3.66 -5.34 -3.73
N PHE A 284 -3.05 -6.03 -2.77
CA PHE A 284 -3.71 -6.95 -1.85
C PHE A 284 -3.18 -6.63 -0.46
N GLU A 285 -4.05 -6.47 0.52
CA GLU A 285 -3.61 -6.17 1.88
C GLU A 285 -4.49 -6.90 2.89
N VAL A 286 -3.87 -7.41 3.95
CA VAL A 286 -4.56 -8.01 5.09
C VAL A 286 -4.03 -7.41 6.39
N LEU A 287 -4.95 -7.25 7.34
CA LEU A 287 -4.68 -6.85 8.71
C LEU A 287 -4.92 -8.05 9.63
N ASP A 288 -3.98 -8.29 10.53
CA ASP A 288 -4.19 -9.19 11.66
C ASP A 288 -3.45 -8.68 12.90
N GLU A 289 -4.20 -8.28 13.93
CA GLU A 289 -3.66 -7.69 15.15
C GLU A 289 -2.70 -6.51 14.87
N ASN A 290 -1.42 -6.64 15.20
CA ASN A 290 -0.40 -5.62 14.99
C ASN A 290 0.30 -5.72 13.63
N ALA A 291 -0.09 -6.65 12.76
CA ALA A 291 0.54 -6.87 11.46
C ALA A 291 -0.34 -6.42 10.29
N VAL A 292 0.27 -5.68 9.35
CA VAL A 292 -0.32 -5.35 8.04
C VAL A 292 0.56 -5.96 6.96
N VAL A 293 0.02 -6.92 6.20
CA VAL A 293 0.74 -7.60 5.11
C VAL A 293 0.17 -7.12 3.78
N SER A 294 1.01 -6.43 3.00
CA SER A 294 0.66 -5.82 1.71
C SER A 294 1.44 -6.48 0.58
N PHE A 295 0.75 -6.88 -0.49
CA PHE A 295 1.33 -7.34 -1.73
C PHE A 295 0.96 -6.42 -2.87
N ARG A 296 1.93 -6.11 -3.71
CA ARG A 296 1.73 -5.32 -4.92
C ARG A 296 2.35 -6.01 -6.11
N LEU A 297 1.55 -6.23 -7.15
CA LEU A 297 2.05 -6.59 -8.48
C LEU A 297 1.90 -5.42 -9.41
N TYR A 298 2.99 -5.06 -10.07
CA TYR A 298 2.97 -4.17 -11.22
C TYR A 298 3.52 -4.92 -12.42
N GLY A 299 2.79 -4.99 -13.52
CA GLY A 299 3.29 -5.62 -14.73
C GLY A 299 2.80 -4.97 -16.02
N LEU A 300 3.63 -5.10 -17.04
CA LEU A 300 3.38 -4.68 -18.42
C LEU A 300 3.19 -5.94 -19.25
N TYR A 301 2.03 -6.11 -19.88
CA TYR A 301 1.65 -7.32 -20.61
C TYR A 301 1.21 -6.99 -22.03
N ASP A 302 1.22 -7.99 -22.90
CA ASP A 302 0.66 -7.85 -24.24
C ASP A 302 -0.83 -7.46 -24.16
N THR A 303 -1.31 -6.71 -25.14
CA THR A 303 -2.72 -6.42 -25.36
C THR A 303 -3.60 -7.68 -25.36
N GLY A 304 -3.07 -8.83 -25.79
CA GLY A 304 -3.75 -10.13 -25.78
C GLY A 304 -3.55 -10.98 -24.53
N LYS A 305 -2.66 -10.59 -23.61
CA LYS A 305 -2.38 -11.35 -22.38
C LYS A 305 -3.15 -10.72 -21.22
N SER A 306 -4.15 -11.44 -20.71
CA SER A 306 -4.85 -11.09 -19.48
C SER A 306 -4.36 -11.98 -18.34
N ILE A 307 -4.05 -11.37 -17.19
CA ILE A 307 -3.87 -12.12 -15.95
C ILE A 307 -5.24 -12.29 -15.31
N SER A 308 -5.53 -13.52 -14.86
CA SER A 308 -6.73 -13.78 -14.07
C SER A 308 -6.59 -13.15 -12.69
N ASP A 309 -7.55 -12.29 -12.33
CA ASP A 309 -7.69 -11.75 -10.97
C ASP A 309 -7.75 -12.88 -9.93
N SER A 310 -8.47 -13.97 -10.21
CA SER A 310 -8.57 -15.11 -9.30
C SER A 310 -7.23 -15.78 -9.00
N ASP A 311 -6.36 -15.89 -10.01
CA ASP A 311 -5.06 -16.56 -9.86
C ASP A 311 -4.13 -15.69 -9.03
N PHE A 312 -4.12 -14.38 -9.31
CA PHE A 312 -3.32 -13.44 -8.53
C PHE A 312 -3.80 -13.36 -7.08
N ARG A 313 -5.13 -13.24 -6.87
CA ARG A 313 -5.72 -13.24 -5.54
C ARG A 313 -5.31 -14.47 -4.76
N LYS A 314 -5.42 -15.66 -5.36
CA LYS A 314 -5.00 -16.91 -4.73
C LYS A 314 -3.51 -16.93 -4.35
N ILE A 315 -2.64 -16.44 -5.23
CA ILE A 315 -1.20 -16.33 -4.94
C ILE A 315 -0.95 -15.42 -3.74
N CYS A 316 -1.63 -14.26 -3.67
CA CYS A 316 -1.52 -13.36 -2.52
C CYS A 316 -2.12 -13.95 -1.25
N GLU A 317 -3.27 -14.61 -1.31
CA GLU A 317 -3.89 -15.29 -0.17
C GLU A 317 -2.97 -16.38 0.42
N ASP A 318 -2.39 -17.21 -0.45
CA ASP A 318 -1.47 -18.29 -0.03
C ASP A 318 -0.19 -17.70 0.59
N ASN A 319 0.36 -16.63 0.00
CA ASN A 319 1.53 -15.93 0.54
C ASN A 319 1.24 -15.16 1.84
N ALA A 320 0.09 -14.50 1.96
CA ALA A 320 -0.29 -13.80 3.17
C ALA A 320 -0.37 -14.74 4.38
N LYS A 321 -0.98 -15.92 4.19
CA LYS A 321 -1.02 -16.96 5.22
C LYS A 321 0.38 -17.42 5.61
N LYS A 322 1.25 -17.65 4.63
CA LYS A 322 2.64 -18.05 4.86
C LYS A 322 3.42 -16.99 5.64
N VAL A 323 3.28 -15.71 5.27
CA VAL A 323 3.90 -14.58 5.96
C VAL A 323 3.42 -14.50 7.41
N LEU A 324 2.11 -14.47 7.64
CA LEU A 324 1.56 -14.42 9.01
C LEU A 324 2.01 -15.61 9.86
N GLN A 325 2.04 -16.83 9.28
CA GLN A 325 2.56 -18.01 9.96
C GLN A 325 4.04 -17.88 10.32
N GLY A 326 4.86 -17.30 9.43
CA GLY A 326 6.28 -17.11 9.69
C GLY A 326 6.61 -16.01 10.70
N LEU A 327 5.66 -15.13 11.00
CA LEU A 327 5.80 -14.03 11.97
C LEU A 327 5.27 -14.38 13.37
N GLY A 328 4.36 -15.34 13.46
CA GLY A 328 3.60 -15.67 14.67
C GLY A 328 4.01 -16.99 15.31
N GLY A 329 5.32 -17.24 15.43
CA GLY A 329 5.95 -18.46 15.95
C GLY A 329 5.10 -19.35 16.86
#